data_AF-A0A8T7HQX7-F1
#
_entry.id   AF-A0A8T7HQX7-F1
#
_cell.length_a   1.000
_cell.length_b   1.000
_cell.length_c   1.000
_cell.angle_alpha   90.00
_cell.angle_beta   90.00
_cell.angle_gamma   90.00
#
_symmetry.space_group_name_H-M   'P 1'
#
loop_
_entity.id
_entity.type
_entity.pdbx_description
1 polymer ?
#
loop_
_entity_poly.entity_id
_entity_poly.type
_entity_poly.pdbx_seq_one_letter_code
_entity_poly.pdbx_strand_id
1 'polypeptide(L)' 'MAKCAVCKQNIATTFLGKLIGTYIKDEKGKRHTVCFECQKKLKTKDAIIRSI' A
#
# COMPACT_ATOMS: atom_id res chain seq x y z
N MET A 1 -0.50 -12.88 -4.90
CA MET A 1 -0.78 -11.49 -5.28
C MET A 1 -1.05 -10.67 -4.02
N ALA A 2 -0.28 -9.62 -3.79
CA ALA A 2 -0.51 -8.73 -2.64
C ALA A 2 -1.69 -7.79 -2.94
N LYS A 3 -2.57 -7.59 -1.96
CA LYS A 3 -3.70 -6.67 -2.08
C LYS A 3 -3.38 -5.35 -1.41
N CYS A 4 -3.82 -4.25 -2.00
CA CYS A 4 -3.74 -2.95 -1.36
C CYS A 4 -4.65 -2.92 -0.13
N ALA A 5 -4.15 -2.53 1.03
CA ALA A 5 -4.95 -2.42 2.24
C ALA A 5 -6.02 -1.32 2.11
N VAL A 6 -5.72 -0.23 1.39
CA VAL A 6 -6.63 0.90 1.16
C VAL A 6 -7.73 0.56 0.15
N CYS A 7 -7.38 0.25 -1.11
CA CYS A 7 -8.39 0.01 -2.16
C CYS A 7 -8.79 -1.46 -2.35
N LYS A 8 -8.19 -2.41 -1.61
CA LYS A 8 -8.42 -3.87 -1.70
C LYS A 8 -8.17 -4.48 -3.09
N GLN A 9 -7.69 -3.69 -4.05
CA GLN A 9 -7.29 -4.16 -5.38
C GLN A 9 -5.97 -4.94 -5.33
N ASN A 10 -5.79 -5.83 -6.30
CA ASN A 10 -4.53 -6.55 -6.46
C ASN A 10 -3.44 -5.60 -6.93
N ILE A 11 -2.31 -5.58 -6.23
CA ILE A 11 -1.15 -4.78 -6.61
C ILE A 11 -0.40 -5.55 -7.69
N ALA A 12 -0.24 -4.93 -8.85
CA ALA A 12 0.55 -5.46 -9.94
C ALA A 12 2.04 -5.49 -9.56
N THR A 13 2.76 -6.45 -10.12
CA THR A 13 4.22 -6.51 -10.06
C THR A 13 4.80 -5.94 -11.34
N THR A 14 5.93 -5.24 -11.26
CA THR A 14 6.70 -4.82 -12.43
C THR A 14 7.23 -6.05 -13.18
N PHE A 15 7.70 -5.84 -14.41
CA PHE A 15 8.39 -6.85 -15.20
C PHE A 15 9.58 -7.51 -14.45
N LEU A 16 10.20 -6.77 -13.53
CA LEU A 16 11.27 -7.24 -12.65
C LEU A 16 10.77 -7.97 -11.39
N GLY A 17 9.48 -8.32 -11.31
CA GLY A 17 8.87 -8.99 -10.16
C GLY A 17 8.74 -8.13 -8.89
N LYS A 18 9.01 -6.81 -8.98
CA LYS A 18 8.90 -5.89 -7.83
C LYS A 18 7.46 -5.41 -7.69
N LEU A 19 6.93 -5.37 -6.46
CA LEU A 19 5.58 -4.88 -6.18
C LEU A 19 5.44 -3.38 -6.53
N ILE A 20 4.41 -3.00 -7.30
CA ILE A 20 4.13 -1.60 -7.67
C ILE A 20 3.38 -0.90 -6.53
N GLY A 21 4.11 -0.64 -5.45
CA GLY A 21 3.54 -0.06 -4.25
C GLY A 21 4.54 0.05 -3.11
N THR A 22 4.03 0.38 -1.93
CA THR A 22 4.81 0.53 -0.70
C THR A 22 4.27 -0.35 0.41
N TYR A 23 5.10 -0.59 1.42
CA TYR A 23 4.71 -1.25 2.66
C TYR A 23 4.67 -0.20 3.77
N ILE A 24 3.52 -0.06 4.41
CA ILE A 24 3.34 0.85 5.54
C ILE A 24 3.15 0.03 6.79
N LYS A 25 3.83 0.45 7.86
CA LYS A 25 3.70 -0.14 9.18
C LYS A 25 2.70 0.68 9.99
N ASP A 26 1.68 0.03 10.48
CA ASP A 26 0.70 0.58 11.43
C ASP A 26 1.31 0.74 12.82
N GLU A 27 0.65 1.50 13.70
CA GLU A 27 1.04 1.65 15.11
C GLU A 27 1.12 0.31 15.85
N LYS A 28 0.32 -0.68 15.43
CA LYS A 28 0.36 -2.06 15.95
C LYS A 28 1.49 -2.92 15.35
N GLY A 29 2.36 -2.33 14.53
CA GLY A 29 3.50 -3.01 13.90
C GLY A 29 3.14 -3.90 12.70
N LYS A 30 1.87 -3.97 12.30
CA LYS A 30 1.41 -4.73 11.13
C LYS A 30 1.86 -4.04 9.83
N ARG A 31 2.32 -4.84 8.86
CA ARG A 31 2.73 -4.34 7.54
C ARG A 31 1.56 -4.43 6.57
N HIS A 32 1.17 -3.30 6.02
CA HIS A 32 0.10 -3.16 5.06
C HIS A 32 0.70 -2.78 3.70
N THR A 33 0.36 -3.54 2.67
CA THR A 33 0.73 -3.24 1.29
C THR A 33 -0.19 -2.17 0.72
N VAL A 34 0.36 -1.14 0.09
CA VAL A 34 -0.40 -0.03 -0.47
C VAL A 34 0.04 0.20 -1.90
N CYS A 35 -0.91 0.27 -2.84
CA CYS A 35 -0.59 0.49 -4.25
C CYS A 35 -0.06 1.91 -4.48
N PHE A 36 0.68 2.09 -5.58
CA PHE A 36 1.22 3.39 -5.96
C PHE A 36 0.15 4.48 -6.10
N GLU A 37 -1.04 4.15 -6.60
CA GLU A 37 -2.15 5.10 -6.72
C GLU A 37 -2.65 5.59 -5.35
N CYS A 38 -2.85 4.68 -4.39
CA CYS A 38 -3.26 5.03 -3.04
C CYS A 38 -2.18 5.84 -2.33
N GLN A 39 -0.90 5.49 -2.51
CA GLN A 39 0.22 6.28 -2.00
C GLN A 39 0.27 7.68 -2.64
N LYS A 40 -0.03 7.81 -3.93
CA LYS A 40 -0.04 9.11 -4.63
C LYS A 40 -1.21 9.99 -4.19
N LYS A 41 -2.37 9.40 -3.95
CA LYS A 41 -3.55 10.10 -3.41
C LYS A 41 -3.33 10.53 -1.97
N LEU A 42 -2.80 9.64 -1.14
CA LEU A 42 -2.57 9.85 0.28
C LEU A 42 -1.09 10.17 0.48
N LYS A 43 -0.72 11.44 0.29
CA LYS A 43 0.68 11.90 0.33
C LYS A 43 1.38 11.65 1.69
N THR A 44 0.61 11.44 2.75
CA THR A 44 1.11 11.27 4.13
C THR A 44 0.81 9.88 4.68
N LYS A 45 1.76 9.38 5.48
CA LYS A 45 1.65 8.08 6.15
C LYS A 45 0.41 7.99 7.04
N ASP A 46 0.10 9.06 7.78
CA ASP A 46 -1.09 9.15 8.64
C ASP A 46 -2.41 9.03 7.88
N ALA A 47 -2.50 9.63 6.68
CA ALA A 47 -3.69 9.54 5.86
C ALA A 47 -3.92 8.11 5.33
N ILE A 48 -2.82 7.39 5.09
CA ILE A 48 -2.86 5.99 4.70
C ILE A 48 -3.28 5.10 5.86
N ILE A 49 -2.69 5.28 7.04
CA ILE A 49 -3.05 4.53 8.26
C ILE A 49 -4.53 4.73 8.61
N ARG A 50 -5.06 5.95 8.48
CA ARG A 50 -6.50 6.22 8.70
C ARG A 50 -7.44 5.53 7.70
N SER A 51 -6.93 5.08 6.56
CA SER A 51 -7.70 4.47 5.48
C SER A 51 -7.54 2.94 5.40
N ILE A 52 -6.87 2.32 6.39
CA ILE A 52 -6.60 0.88 6.52
C ILE A 52 -7.40 0.30 7.69
#